data_AF-A0A345HZM1-F1
#
_entry.id   AF-A0A345HZM1-F1
#
_cell.length_a   1.000
_cell.length_b   1.000
_cell.length_c   1.000
_cell.angle_alpha   90.00
_cell.angle_beta   90.00
_cell.angle_gamma   90.00
#
_symmetry.space_group_name_H-M   'P 1'
#
loop_
_entity.id
_entity.type
_entity.pdbx_description
1 polymer ?
#
loop_
_entity_poly.entity_id
_entity_poly.type
_entity_poly.pdbx_seq_one_letter_code
_entity_poly.pdbx_strand_id
1 'polypeptide(L)'
;MSDIPGQSGPRDPAPAPASAAFPGPDSVAWRYVGQWRLLTVLGRALVLETAHPVVGAGVAAFSTYRYHPWRRAVQTLLSLQRVVYLDPRGREKEAARLTRLHRHIKGVDDEGRRFDALDPEARAWVHLTLFEAIVTMCRAGGDPLDAGDEERLYEEWRAYGRVIGLDDAVVPATVAEFWTYFERMTRERLGVSRGLRDLVAAVTGDFPPPAQLGFLPDPVWRVLRGVGAGAYMEMTAALLEPELRERLGLRMRPGAPALAAVVCRAAAAVDRLAPPALRYMPVAAAAITAERQLRRELERGAGRAGAAGPETVHGFLDQTGDGFIGWADLAAVARVLAGRLELDEERETALYDAFHTWWQELRATLDTDGDGVVSEAEYAAAGPGGAALRAAMDTVAAAVDRDGDGFVDQAEYTRLLGGGLRPAELLSSFRQLDTDGDGRVTVAEFAAGLGAFFTGRGGSPVGRHLLGRA
;
A
#
# COMPACT_ATOMS: atom_id res chain seq x y z
N MET A 1 -66.06 -18.05 -5.26
CA MET A 1 -65.47 -17.76 -3.94
C MET A 1 -64.26 -18.69 -3.84
N SER A 2 -63.13 -18.32 -4.46
CA SER A 2 -62.09 -17.43 -3.92
C SER A 2 -61.40 -18.05 -2.72
N ASP A 3 -60.20 -18.61 -2.94
CA ASP A 3 -59.15 -18.71 -1.93
C ASP A 3 -57.79 -18.48 -2.61
N ILE A 4 -57.00 -17.62 -1.98
CA ILE A 4 -55.83 -16.90 -2.52
C ILE A 4 -54.54 -17.71 -2.26
N PRO A 5 -53.60 -17.83 -3.22
CA PRO A 5 -52.29 -18.42 -2.97
C PRO A 5 -51.34 -17.46 -2.23
N GLY A 6 -50.57 -18.03 -1.31
CA GLY A 6 -49.70 -17.32 -0.35
C GLY A 6 -48.68 -16.35 -0.97
N GLN A 7 -48.59 -15.19 -0.34
CA GLN A 7 -47.58 -14.18 -0.61
C GLN A 7 -46.22 -14.67 -0.12
N SER A 8 -45.28 -14.84 -1.06
CA SER A 8 -43.85 -14.94 -0.76
C SER A 8 -43.33 -13.51 -0.63
N GLY A 9 -42.96 -13.10 0.58
CA GLY A 9 -42.35 -11.79 0.82
C GLY A 9 -41.02 -11.63 0.07
N PRO A 10 -40.57 -10.40 -0.21
CA PRO A 10 -39.30 -10.16 -0.89
C PRO A 10 -38.15 -10.74 -0.04
N ARG A 11 -37.35 -11.62 -0.64
CA ARG A 11 -36.08 -12.04 -0.04
C ARG A 11 -35.21 -10.80 0.08
N ASP A 12 -34.80 -10.48 1.31
CA ASP A 12 -33.75 -9.50 1.54
C ASP A 12 -32.53 -9.85 0.66
N PRO A 13 -31.95 -8.87 -0.06
CA PRO A 13 -30.73 -9.12 -0.82
C PRO A 13 -29.66 -9.60 0.16
N ALA A 14 -29.00 -10.70 -0.19
CA ALA A 14 -27.87 -11.21 0.59
C ALA A 14 -26.89 -10.05 0.86
N PRO A 15 -26.35 -9.92 2.09
CA PRO A 15 -25.41 -8.86 2.40
C PRO A 15 -24.24 -8.95 1.41
N ALA A 16 -23.93 -7.84 0.75
CA ALA A 16 -22.76 -7.73 -0.10
C ALA A 16 -21.53 -8.19 0.70
N PRO A 17 -20.61 -8.98 0.12
CA PRO A 17 -19.42 -9.43 0.83
C PRO A 17 -18.69 -8.20 1.38
N ALA A 18 -18.39 -8.23 2.68
CA ALA A 18 -17.58 -7.23 3.35
C ALA A 18 -16.35 -6.95 2.48
N SER A 19 -16.08 -5.68 2.14
CA SER A 19 -14.94 -5.35 1.28
C SER A 19 -13.68 -5.94 1.90
N ALA A 20 -13.09 -6.95 1.27
CA ALA A 20 -11.85 -7.55 1.74
C ALA A 20 -10.83 -6.43 1.96
N ALA A 21 -10.19 -6.43 3.14
CA ALA A 21 -9.16 -5.44 3.45
C ALA A 21 -8.11 -5.41 2.34
N PHE A 22 -7.66 -4.22 1.96
CA PHE A 22 -6.65 -4.07 0.91
C PHE A 22 -5.37 -4.83 1.28
N PRO A 23 -4.68 -5.48 0.32
CA PRO A 23 -3.52 -6.32 0.62
C PRO A 23 -2.46 -5.58 1.47
N GLY A 24 -2.16 -6.16 2.63
CA GLY A 24 -1.27 -5.59 3.64
C GLY A 24 0.05 -6.36 3.80
N PRO A 25 0.77 -6.15 4.90
CA PRO A 25 2.11 -6.70 5.09
C PRO A 25 2.22 -8.24 5.14
N ASP A 26 1.13 -8.92 5.46
CA ASP A 26 1.05 -10.39 5.44
C ASP A 26 0.65 -10.96 4.07
N SER A 27 0.46 -10.10 3.06
CA SER A 27 0.07 -10.49 1.71
C SER A 27 1.19 -11.18 0.92
N VAL A 28 0.80 -12.02 -0.04
CA VAL A 28 1.74 -12.71 -0.93
C VAL A 28 2.48 -11.71 -1.81
N ALA A 29 1.79 -10.68 -2.29
CA ALA A 29 2.36 -9.59 -3.07
C ALA A 29 3.45 -8.83 -2.29
N TRP A 30 3.22 -8.51 -1.01
CA TRP A 30 4.22 -7.87 -0.15
C TRP A 30 5.50 -8.68 -0.01
N ARG A 31 5.36 -10.01 0.04
CA ARG A 31 6.49 -10.92 0.12
C ARG A 31 7.36 -10.88 -1.13
N TYR A 32 6.80 -10.80 -2.33
CA TYR A 32 7.56 -11.05 -3.58
C TYR A 32 7.91 -9.83 -4.41
N VAL A 33 7.05 -8.80 -4.48
CA VAL A 33 7.21 -7.68 -5.43
C VAL A 33 8.51 -6.91 -5.22
N GLY A 34 8.87 -6.70 -3.96
CA GLY A 34 10.03 -5.91 -3.57
C GLY A 34 11.35 -6.64 -3.70
N GLN A 35 11.38 -7.94 -4.01
CA GLN A 35 12.63 -8.70 -3.97
C GLN A 35 13.54 -8.39 -5.15
N TRP A 36 14.86 -8.28 -4.91
CA TRP A 36 15.83 -8.09 -5.99
C TRP A 36 15.85 -9.24 -7.00
N ARG A 37 15.45 -10.46 -6.59
CA ARG A 37 15.36 -11.60 -7.50
C ARG A 37 14.30 -11.43 -8.59
N LEU A 38 13.37 -10.48 -8.49
CA LEU A 38 12.45 -10.14 -9.58
C LEU A 38 13.18 -9.71 -10.86
N LEU A 39 14.41 -9.20 -10.74
CA LEU A 39 15.23 -8.81 -11.88
C LEU A 39 15.60 -9.99 -12.80
N THR A 40 15.57 -11.24 -12.30
CA THR A 40 15.88 -12.42 -13.14
C THR A 40 14.83 -12.67 -14.22
N VAL A 41 13.59 -12.22 -13.99
CA VAL A 41 12.45 -12.39 -14.91
C VAL A 41 11.94 -11.08 -15.50
N LEU A 42 12.44 -9.93 -15.05
CA LEU A 42 11.99 -8.62 -15.54
C LEU A 42 12.11 -8.49 -17.07
N GLY A 43 13.18 -9.03 -17.67
CA GLY A 43 13.36 -9.06 -19.13
C GLY A 43 12.22 -9.78 -19.84
N ARG A 44 11.72 -10.89 -19.28
CA ARG A 44 10.57 -11.62 -19.82
C ARG A 44 9.31 -10.76 -19.78
N ALA A 45 9.02 -10.14 -18.63
CA ALA A 45 7.86 -9.25 -18.49
C ALA A 45 7.90 -8.12 -19.53
N LEU A 46 9.04 -7.43 -19.66
CA LEU A 46 9.20 -6.36 -20.64
C LEU A 46 9.05 -6.82 -22.09
N VAL A 47 9.52 -8.02 -22.43
CA VAL A 47 9.30 -8.61 -23.77
C VAL A 47 7.82 -8.89 -24.00
N LEU A 48 7.13 -9.49 -23.03
CA LEU A 48 5.68 -9.78 -23.13
C LEU A 48 4.86 -8.50 -23.25
N GLU A 49 5.18 -7.48 -22.45
CA GLU A 49 4.55 -6.17 -22.49
C GLU A 49 4.74 -5.50 -23.86
N THR A 50 5.99 -5.40 -24.34
CA THR A 50 6.31 -4.69 -25.59
C THR A 50 5.93 -5.43 -26.87
N ALA A 51 5.72 -6.74 -26.78
CA ALA A 51 5.16 -7.54 -27.87
C ALA A 51 3.66 -7.26 -28.08
N HIS A 52 2.97 -6.63 -27.12
CA HIS A 52 1.59 -6.19 -27.30
C HIS A 52 1.55 -5.00 -28.30
N PRO A 53 0.70 -4.99 -29.33
CA PRO A 53 0.72 -3.97 -30.39
C PRO A 53 0.63 -2.53 -29.87
N VAL A 54 -0.32 -2.24 -28.97
CA VAL A 54 -0.52 -0.90 -28.38
C VAL A 54 0.69 -0.47 -27.54
N VAL A 55 1.25 -1.37 -26.73
CA VAL A 55 2.38 -1.08 -25.84
C VAL A 55 3.64 -0.90 -26.67
N GLY A 56 3.87 -1.77 -27.65
CA GLY A 56 4.98 -1.68 -28.59
C GLY A 56 4.97 -0.37 -29.39
N ALA A 57 3.80 0.07 -29.86
CA ALA A 57 3.64 1.36 -30.55
C ALA A 57 3.93 2.54 -29.62
N GLY A 58 3.37 2.55 -28.40
CA GLY A 58 3.64 3.57 -27.40
C GLY A 58 5.13 3.66 -27.02
N VAL A 59 5.79 2.51 -26.88
CA VAL A 59 7.23 2.43 -26.62
C VAL A 59 8.05 2.96 -27.80
N ALA A 60 7.72 2.59 -29.03
CA ALA A 60 8.42 3.08 -30.22
C ALA A 60 8.30 4.60 -30.38
N ALA A 61 7.12 5.16 -30.11
CA ALA A 61 6.84 6.58 -30.32
C ALA A 61 7.32 7.49 -29.18
N PHE A 62 7.25 7.02 -27.92
CA PHE A 62 7.44 7.88 -26.75
C PHE A 62 8.52 7.41 -25.77
N SER A 63 9.13 6.22 -25.98
CA SER A 63 10.08 5.71 -24.98
C SER A 63 11.46 6.35 -25.06
N THR A 64 11.96 6.72 -23.89
CA THR A 64 13.36 7.10 -23.69
C THR A 64 14.31 5.90 -23.57
N TYR A 65 13.87 4.65 -23.80
CA TYR A 65 14.72 3.45 -23.67
C TYR A 65 16.04 3.57 -24.45
N ARG A 66 16.00 4.23 -25.62
CA ARG A 66 17.16 4.46 -26.48
C ARG A 66 18.25 5.32 -25.83
N TYR A 67 17.88 6.21 -24.91
CA TYR A 67 18.79 7.19 -24.30
C TYR A 67 19.02 6.96 -22.80
N HIS A 68 18.03 6.41 -22.09
CA HIS A 68 18.05 6.22 -20.63
C HIS A 68 17.41 4.89 -20.20
N PRO A 69 17.95 3.73 -20.59
CA PRO A 69 17.36 2.42 -20.31
C PRO A 69 17.24 2.13 -18.80
N TRP A 70 18.28 2.44 -18.03
CA TRP A 70 18.29 2.28 -16.57
C TRP A 70 17.21 3.11 -15.88
N ARG A 71 17.07 4.38 -16.27
CA ARG A 71 16.07 5.27 -15.67
C ARG A 71 14.66 4.71 -15.91
N ARG A 72 14.38 4.21 -17.11
CA ARG A 72 13.06 3.67 -17.43
C ARG A 72 12.72 2.41 -16.64
N ALA A 73 13.64 1.46 -16.54
CA ALA A 73 13.47 0.24 -15.75
C ALA A 73 13.26 0.55 -14.26
N VAL A 74 14.09 1.44 -13.70
CA VAL A 74 13.96 1.89 -12.30
C VAL A 74 12.62 2.58 -12.06
N GLN A 75 12.13 3.41 -12.97
CA GLN A 75 10.83 4.08 -12.81
C GLN A 75 9.64 3.10 -12.82
N THR A 76 9.68 2.04 -13.63
CA THR A 76 8.66 0.97 -13.59
C THR A 76 8.69 0.27 -12.23
N LEU A 77 9.86 -0.17 -11.77
CA LEU A 77 10.01 -0.88 -10.49
C LEU A 77 9.64 0.00 -9.30
N LEU A 78 9.95 1.30 -9.33
CA LEU A 78 9.53 2.26 -8.31
C LEU A 78 8.02 2.45 -8.31
N SER A 79 7.41 2.60 -9.48
CA SER A 79 5.95 2.72 -9.61
C SER A 79 5.23 1.49 -9.05
N LEU A 80 5.72 0.29 -9.39
CA LEU A 80 5.18 -0.97 -8.87
C LEU A 80 5.31 -1.05 -7.34
N GLN A 81 6.49 -0.72 -6.80
CA GLN A 81 6.69 -0.69 -5.35
C GLN A 81 5.80 0.36 -4.65
N ARG A 82 5.53 1.50 -5.28
CA ARG A 82 4.65 2.51 -4.69
C ARG A 82 3.21 2.03 -4.57
N VAL A 83 2.71 1.31 -5.57
CA VAL A 83 1.36 0.73 -5.54
C VAL A 83 1.25 -0.35 -4.47
N VAL A 84 2.31 -1.11 -4.20
CA VAL A 84 2.29 -2.20 -3.22
C VAL A 84 2.55 -1.73 -1.78
N TYR A 85 3.59 -0.94 -1.58
CA TYR A 85 4.18 -0.68 -0.26
C TYR A 85 3.83 0.68 0.37
N LEU A 86 3.31 1.65 -0.39
CA LEU A 86 2.89 2.93 0.21
C LEU A 86 1.52 2.81 0.87
N ASP A 87 1.20 3.78 1.73
CA ASP A 87 -0.13 3.98 2.30
C ASP A 87 -1.18 4.28 1.20
N PRO A 88 -2.49 4.21 1.51
CA PRO A 88 -3.55 4.48 0.55
C PRO A 88 -3.39 5.79 -0.25
N ARG A 89 -3.03 6.90 0.40
CA ARG A 89 -2.83 8.19 -0.28
C ARG A 89 -1.63 8.13 -1.23
N GLY A 90 -0.55 7.49 -0.82
CA GLY A 90 0.63 7.26 -1.66
C GLY A 90 0.30 6.46 -2.93
N ARG A 91 -0.54 5.42 -2.80
CA ARG A 91 -0.99 4.59 -3.93
C ARG A 91 -1.89 5.38 -4.89
N GLU A 92 -2.85 6.13 -4.37
CA GLU A 92 -3.74 6.99 -5.18
C GLU A 92 -2.97 8.06 -5.94
N LYS A 93 -1.96 8.69 -5.30
CA LYS A 93 -1.06 9.64 -5.96
C LYS A 93 -0.31 9.01 -7.13
N GLU A 94 0.20 7.79 -6.95
CA GLU A 94 0.88 7.06 -8.04
C GLU A 94 -0.10 6.66 -9.15
N ALA A 95 -1.29 6.15 -8.82
CA ALA A 95 -2.33 5.84 -9.80
C ALA A 95 -2.70 7.08 -10.63
N ALA A 96 -3.00 8.20 -9.97
CA ALA A 96 -3.31 9.46 -10.65
C ALA A 96 -2.13 9.96 -11.51
N ARG A 97 -0.89 9.80 -11.04
CA ARG A 97 0.32 10.13 -11.81
C ARG A 97 0.41 9.26 -13.08
N LEU A 98 0.22 7.95 -12.97
CA LEU A 98 0.25 7.02 -14.10
C LEU A 98 -0.82 7.37 -15.14
N THR A 99 -2.06 7.62 -14.70
CA THR A 99 -3.15 8.04 -15.60
C THR A 99 -2.82 9.34 -16.32
N ARG A 100 -2.26 10.35 -15.62
CA ARG A 100 -1.83 11.61 -16.25
C ARG A 100 -0.73 11.39 -17.29
N LEU A 101 0.26 10.54 -17.00
CA LEU A 101 1.34 10.23 -17.93
C LEU A 101 0.80 9.49 -19.17
N HIS A 102 0.01 8.44 -18.97
CA HIS A 102 -0.53 7.63 -20.07
C HIS A 102 -1.52 8.38 -20.97
N ARG A 103 -2.25 9.39 -20.45
CA ARG A 103 -3.16 10.24 -21.25
C ARG A 103 -2.48 10.92 -22.45
N HIS A 104 -1.17 11.14 -22.36
CA HIS A 104 -0.38 11.81 -23.40
C HIS A 104 0.28 10.82 -24.37
N ILE A 105 0.23 9.51 -24.10
CA ILE A 105 0.85 8.46 -24.91
C ILE A 105 -0.23 7.87 -25.81
N LYS A 106 -0.44 8.50 -26.96
CA LYS A 106 -1.39 8.07 -27.97
C LYS A 106 -0.93 8.54 -29.34
N GLY A 107 -1.35 7.85 -30.39
CA GLY A 107 -0.91 8.18 -31.73
C GLY A 107 -1.34 7.16 -32.77
N VAL A 108 -0.58 7.12 -33.85
CA VAL A 108 -0.74 6.17 -34.95
C VAL A 108 0.61 5.48 -35.13
N ASP A 109 0.61 4.15 -35.23
CA ASP A 109 1.84 3.36 -35.44
C ASP A 109 2.30 3.37 -36.91
N ASP A 110 3.44 2.72 -37.16
CA ASP A 110 4.07 2.67 -38.49
C ASP A 110 3.18 1.92 -39.52
N GLU A 111 2.20 1.13 -39.06
CA GLU A 111 1.21 0.42 -39.88
C GLU A 111 -0.12 1.19 -40.04
N GLY A 112 -0.22 2.41 -39.52
CA GLY A 112 -1.41 3.26 -39.64
C GLY A 112 -2.51 2.97 -38.61
N ARG A 113 -2.25 2.11 -37.61
CA ARG A 113 -3.22 1.77 -36.55
C ARG A 113 -3.14 2.78 -35.41
N ARG A 114 -4.30 3.20 -34.91
CA ARG A 114 -4.39 4.08 -33.74
C ARG A 114 -4.05 3.30 -32.48
N PHE A 115 -3.31 3.92 -31.57
CA PHE A 115 -3.02 3.38 -30.24
C PHE A 115 -3.24 4.44 -29.16
N ASP A 116 -3.66 4.00 -27.99
CA ASP A 116 -3.81 4.82 -26.78
C ASP A 116 -3.31 4.00 -25.58
N ALA A 117 -2.39 4.56 -24.78
CA ALA A 117 -1.90 3.89 -23.58
C ALA A 117 -2.97 3.76 -22.46
N LEU A 118 -4.12 4.43 -22.61
CA LEU A 118 -5.29 4.24 -21.76
C LEU A 118 -6.20 3.09 -22.23
N ASP A 119 -5.85 2.41 -23.33
CA ASP A 119 -6.55 1.20 -23.79
C ASP A 119 -6.67 0.16 -22.65
N PRO A 120 -7.89 -0.28 -22.31
CA PRO A 120 -8.12 -1.20 -21.20
C PRO A 120 -7.42 -2.55 -21.35
N GLU A 121 -7.39 -3.12 -22.57
CA GLU A 121 -6.73 -4.41 -22.85
C GLU A 121 -5.22 -4.30 -22.63
N ALA A 122 -4.59 -3.27 -23.19
CA ALA A 122 -3.16 -3.02 -23.03
C ALA A 122 -2.75 -2.78 -21.57
N ARG A 123 -3.55 -2.01 -20.82
CA ARG A 123 -3.29 -1.76 -19.40
C ARG A 123 -3.47 -3.02 -18.56
N ALA A 124 -4.52 -3.80 -18.81
CA ALA A 124 -4.74 -5.08 -18.15
C ALA A 124 -3.59 -6.06 -18.46
N TRP A 125 -3.14 -6.12 -19.70
CA TRP A 125 -2.00 -6.95 -20.11
C TRP A 125 -0.73 -6.60 -19.33
N VAL A 126 -0.32 -5.33 -19.29
CA VAL A 126 0.88 -4.89 -18.56
C VAL A 126 0.78 -5.19 -17.05
N HIS A 127 -0.40 -5.00 -16.46
CA HIS A 127 -0.61 -5.33 -15.05
C HIS A 127 -0.49 -6.83 -14.78
N LEU A 128 -1.11 -7.66 -15.63
CA LEU A 128 -1.17 -9.10 -15.48
C LEU A 128 0.17 -9.81 -15.82
N THR A 129 0.99 -9.25 -16.71
CA THR A 129 2.34 -9.77 -16.97
C THR A 129 3.25 -9.65 -15.74
N LEU A 130 2.99 -8.71 -14.84
CA LEU A 130 3.74 -8.61 -13.58
C LEU A 130 3.33 -9.67 -12.55
N PHE A 131 2.05 -10.06 -12.52
CA PHE A 131 1.60 -11.25 -11.79
C PHE A 131 2.31 -12.50 -12.33
N GLU A 132 2.29 -12.68 -13.66
CA GLU A 132 2.97 -13.80 -14.32
C GLU A 132 4.47 -13.82 -14.01
N ALA A 133 5.11 -12.66 -13.97
CA ALA A 133 6.52 -12.54 -13.65
C ALA A 133 6.82 -13.08 -12.23
N ILE A 134 5.99 -12.77 -11.23
CA ILE A 134 6.16 -13.29 -9.87
C ILE A 134 6.04 -14.81 -9.85
N VAL A 135 5.02 -15.35 -10.53
CA VAL A 135 4.81 -16.81 -10.60
C VAL A 135 5.99 -17.49 -11.30
N THR A 136 6.45 -16.94 -12.42
CA THR A 136 7.58 -17.47 -13.19
C THR A 136 8.90 -17.35 -12.43
N MET A 137 9.10 -16.27 -11.66
CA MET A 137 10.26 -16.09 -10.78
C MET A 137 10.34 -17.21 -9.74
N CYS A 138 9.24 -17.52 -9.06
CA CYS A 138 9.16 -18.59 -8.07
C CYS A 138 9.37 -19.98 -8.72
N ARG A 139 8.71 -20.26 -9.85
CA ARG A 139 8.89 -21.52 -10.60
C ARG A 139 10.35 -21.71 -11.06
N ALA A 140 10.95 -20.70 -11.68
CA ALA A 140 12.34 -20.75 -12.14
C ALA A 140 13.36 -20.78 -10.97
N GLY A 141 12.99 -20.19 -9.83
CA GLY A 141 13.77 -20.22 -8.59
C GLY A 141 13.78 -21.58 -7.86
N GLY A 142 12.95 -22.53 -8.30
CA GLY A 142 12.80 -23.82 -7.65
C GLY A 142 12.00 -23.76 -6.35
N ASP A 143 11.21 -22.70 -6.16
CA ASP A 143 10.31 -22.46 -5.03
C ASP A 143 8.92 -22.04 -5.54
N PRO A 144 8.22 -22.88 -6.34
CA PRO A 144 6.92 -22.54 -6.91
C PRO A 144 5.90 -22.22 -5.82
N LEU A 145 5.00 -21.28 -6.09
CA LEU A 145 3.84 -21.02 -5.25
C LEU A 145 2.96 -22.27 -5.23
N ASP A 146 2.39 -22.58 -4.08
CA ASP A 146 1.28 -23.54 -4.03
C ASP A 146 0.01 -22.90 -4.60
N ALA A 147 -1.01 -23.74 -4.87
CA ALA A 147 -2.24 -23.28 -5.50
C ALA A 147 -2.96 -22.19 -4.68
N GLY A 148 -2.94 -22.29 -3.35
CA GLY A 148 -3.58 -21.30 -2.48
C GLY A 148 -2.82 -19.99 -2.43
N ASP A 149 -1.49 -20.02 -2.40
CA ASP A 149 -0.64 -18.84 -2.51
C ASP A 149 -0.79 -18.14 -3.87
N GLU A 150 -0.92 -18.91 -4.97
CA GLU A 150 -1.14 -18.36 -6.31
C GLU A 150 -2.53 -17.71 -6.45
N GLU A 151 -3.58 -18.34 -5.90
CA GLU A 151 -4.93 -17.77 -5.84
C GLU A 151 -4.98 -16.47 -5.01
N ARG A 152 -4.42 -16.48 -3.79
CA ARG A 152 -4.36 -15.28 -2.96
C ARG A 152 -3.56 -14.17 -3.63
N LEU A 153 -2.41 -14.48 -4.22
CA LEU A 153 -1.62 -13.50 -4.96
C LEU A 153 -2.46 -12.90 -6.10
N TYR A 154 -3.25 -13.69 -6.81
CA TYR A 154 -4.09 -13.19 -7.90
C TYR A 154 -5.20 -12.26 -7.40
N GLU A 155 -5.88 -12.62 -6.32
CA GLU A 155 -6.91 -11.78 -5.68
C GLU A 155 -6.33 -10.44 -5.20
N GLU A 156 -5.16 -10.49 -4.56
CA GLU A 156 -4.40 -9.30 -4.17
C GLU A 156 -4.03 -8.46 -5.41
N TRP A 157 -3.60 -9.12 -6.49
CA TRP A 157 -3.25 -8.45 -7.75
C TRP A 157 -4.43 -7.74 -8.38
N ARG A 158 -5.63 -8.32 -8.33
CA ARG A 158 -6.87 -7.66 -8.77
C ARG A 158 -7.17 -6.41 -7.93
N ALA A 159 -6.94 -6.45 -6.62
CA ALA A 159 -7.09 -5.27 -5.76
C ALA A 159 -6.13 -4.14 -6.15
N TYR A 160 -4.86 -4.45 -6.43
CA TYR A 160 -3.91 -3.46 -6.96
C TYR A 160 -4.34 -2.92 -8.34
N GLY A 161 -4.91 -3.78 -9.19
CA GLY A 161 -5.45 -3.41 -10.50
C GLY A 161 -6.55 -2.36 -10.41
N ARG A 162 -7.49 -2.51 -9.46
CA ARG A 162 -8.56 -1.53 -9.22
C ARG A 162 -8.01 -0.17 -8.80
N VAL A 163 -6.97 -0.13 -7.96
CA VAL A 163 -6.33 1.13 -7.53
C VAL A 163 -5.73 1.90 -8.70
N ILE A 164 -5.13 1.21 -9.66
CA ILE A 164 -4.59 1.85 -10.88
C ILE A 164 -5.68 2.09 -11.94
N GLY A 165 -6.96 1.89 -11.61
CA GLY A 165 -8.12 2.17 -12.44
C GLY A 165 -8.38 1.14 -13.54
N LEU A 166 -8.05 -0.14 -13.31
CA LEU A 166 -8.50 -1.24 -14.17
C LEU A 166 -9.92 -1.66 -13.78
N ASP A 167 -10.76 -1.85 -14.79
CA ASP A 167 -12.10 -2.39 -14.64
C ASP A 167 -12.03 -3.91 -14.42
N ASP A 168 -12.83 -4.44 -13.50
CA ASP A 168 -12.94 -5.88 -13.28
C ASP A 168 -13.46 -6.63 -14.52
N ALA A 169 -14.12 -5.95 -15.46
CA ALA A 169 -14.59 -6.53 -16.72
C ALA A 169 -13.46 -6.91 -17.70
N VAL A 170 -12.29 -6.27 -17.60
CA VAL A 170 -11.14 -6.53 -18.50
C VAL A 170 -10.05 -7.38 -17.84
N VAL A 171 -10.21 -7.69 -16.55
CA VAL A 171 -9.29 -8.53 -15.78
C VAL A 171 -9.99 -9.88 -15.54
N PRO A 172 -9.36 -11.02 -15.86
CA PRO A 172 -9.95 -12.33 -15.58
C PRO A 172 -10.36 -12.48 -14.12
N ALA A 173 -11.47 -13.16 -13.84
CA ALA A 173 -12.03 -13.19 -12.49
C ALA A 173 -11.21 -14.12 -11.57
N THR A 174 -10.62 -15.17 -12.15
CA THR A 174 -9.92 -16.24 -11.44
C THR A 174 -8.54 -16.52 -12.04
N VAL A 175 -7.68 -17.18 -11.27
CA VAL A 175 -6.34 -17.59 -11.74
C VAL A 175 -6.42 -18.55 -12.94
N ALA A 176 -7.42 -19.43 -12.96
CA ALA A 176 -7.66 -20.34 -14.08
C ALA A 176 -8.01 -19.57 -15.36
N GLU A 177 -8.92 -18.61 -15.27
CA GLU A 177 -9.26 -17.73 -16.40
C GLU A 177 -8.07 -16.88 -16.83
N PHE A 178 -7.23 -16.44 -15.89
CA PHE A 178 -5.99 -15.73 -16.21
C PHE A 178 -5.06 -16.57 -17.08
N TRP A 179 -4.82 -17.84 -16.75
CA TRP A 179 -3.94 -18.69 -17.57
C TRP A 179 -4.51 -18.94 -18.97
N THR A 180 -5.83 -19.14 -19.11
CA THR A 180 -6.49 -19.21 -20.42
C THR A 180 -6.36 -17.89 -21.20
N TYR A 181 -6.57 -16.75 -20.53
CA TYR A 181 -6.37 -15.43 -21.12
C TYR A 181 -4.93 -15.22 -21.57
N PHE A 182 -3.96 -15.60 -20.73
CA PHE A 182 -2.53 -15.44 -21.01
C PHE A 182 -2.11 -16.25 -22.24
N GLU A 183 -2.52 -17.53 -22.32
CA GLU A 183 -2.26 -18.39 -23.48
C GLU A 183 -2.87 -17.81 -24.76
N ARG A 184 -4.11 -17.30 -24.70
CA ARG A 184 -4.75 -16.67 -25.85
C ARG A 184 -3.98 -15.42 -26.32
N MET A 185 -3.56 -14.57 -25.38
CA MET A 185 -2.79 -13.37 -25.69
C MET A 185 -1.43 -13.74 -26.31
N THR A 186 -0.71 -14.68 -25.71
CA THR A 186 0.59 -15.14 -26.22
C THR A 186 0.46 -15.86 -27.55
N ARG A 187 -0.66 -16.51 -27.87
CA ARG A 187 -0.87 -17.17 -29.16
C ARG A 187 -1.37 -16.21 -30.25
N GLU A 188 -2.25 -15.28 -29.95
CA GLU A 188 -3.02 -14.56 -30.98
C GLU A 188 -2.68 -13.07 -31.08
N ARG A 189 -2.27 -12.43 -29.98
CA ARG A 189 -2.11 -10.97 -29.93
C ARG A 189 -0.67 -10.49 -29.97
N LEU A 190 0.26 -11.20 -29.35
CA LEU A 190 1.65 -10.75 -29.28
C LEU A 190 2.38 -10.86 -30.61
N GLY A 191 3.17 -9.86 -30.98
CA GLY A 191 3.90 -9.85 -32.23
C GLY A 191 5.20 -9.07 -32.15
N VAL A 192 5.99 -9.16 -33.23
CA VAL A 192 7.21 -8.35 -33.37
C VAL A 192 6.80 -6.91 -33.66
N SER A 193 7.01 -6.03 -32.69
CA SER A 193 6.81 -4.59 -32.83
C SER A 193 8.14 -3.86 -33.01
N ARG A 194 8.11 -2.63 -33.53
CA ARG A 194 9.28 -1.74 -33.50
C ARG A 194 9.75 -1.48 -32.06
N GLY A 195 8.82 -1.28 -31.13
CA GLY A 195 9.12 -1.08 -29.71
C GLY A 195 9.85 -2.28 -29.08
N LEU A 196 9.47 -3.51 -29.43
CA LEU A 196 10.19 -4.71 -28.99
C LEU A 196 11.63 -4.75 -29.54
N ARG A 197 11.81 -4.42 -30.83
CA ARG A 197 13.15 -4.34 -31.44
C ARG A 197 14.00 -3.27 -30.76
N ASP A 198 13.43 -2.10 -30.47
CA ASP A 198 14.11 -1.02 -29.76
C ASP A 198 14.44 -1.41 -28.32
N LEU A 199 13.58 -2.16 -27.62
CA LEU A 199 13.86 -2.72 -26.30
C LEU A 199 15.05 -3.69 -26.35
N VAL A 200 15.02 -4.67 -27.26
CA VAL A 200 16.11 -5.64 -27.41
C VAL A 200 17.42 -4.94 -27.77
N ALA A 201 17.37 -3.96 -28.68
CA ALA A 201 18.51 -3.13 -29.04
C ALA A 201 19.01 -2.27 -27.87
N ALA A 202 18.13 -1.75 -27.01
CA ALA A 202 18.53 -0.98 -25.83
C ALA A 202 19.20 -1.86 -24.77
N VAL A 203 18.74 -3.11 -24.59
CA VAL A 203 19.32 -4.06 -23.63
C VAL A 203 20.65 -4.64 -24.13
N THR A 204 20.81 -4.85 -25.44
CA THR A 204 22.03 -5.44 -26.02
C THR A 204 23.02 -4.42 -26.56
N GLY A 205 22.57 -3.19 -26.79
CA GLY A 205 23.34 -2.10 -27.37
C GLY A 205 24.22 -1.35 -26.36
N ASP A 206 24.84 -0.27 -26.82
CA ASP A 206 25.75 0.54 -26.00
C ASP A 206 24.96 1.43 -25.02
N PHE A 207 25.14 1.18 -23.73
CA PHE A 207 24.63 2.02 -22.64
C PHE A 207 25.71 2.23 -21.56
N PRO A 208 25.68 3.37 -20.85
CA PRO A 208 26.64 3.67 -19.80
C PRO A 208 26.49 2.72 -18.61
N PRO A 209 27.56 2.53 -17.81
CA PRO A 209 27.47 1.76 -16.58
C PRO A 209 26.41 2.38 -15.65
N PRO A 210 25.65 1.56 -14.91
CA PRO A 210 24.83 2.09 -13.82
C PRO A 210 25.74 2.81 -12.83
N ALA A 211 25.20 3.82 -12.13
CA ALA A 211 26.01 4.71 -11.28
C ALA A 211 26.90 3.96 -10.26
N GLN A 212 26.40 2.83 -9.76
CA GLN A 212 27.09 1.95 -8.82
C GLN A 212 28.35 1.28 -9.43
N LEU A 213 28.42 1.15 -10.75
CA LEU A 213 29.54 0.58 -11.50
C LEU A 213 30.32 1.64 -12.28
N GLY A 214 30.08 2.94 -12.02
CA GLY A 214 30.76 4.04 -12.69
C GLY A 214 32.27 4.10 -12.43
N PHE A 215 32.77 3.33 -11.45
CA PHE A 215 34.21 3.19 -11.18
C PHE A 215 34.93 2.27 -12.19
N LEU A 216 34.19 1.48 -12.98
CA LEU A 216 34.79 0.56 -13.94
C LEU A 216 35.33 1.31 -15.18
N PRO A 217 36.56 1.02 -15.63
CA PRO A 217 37.07 1.57 -16.88
C PRO A 217 36.19 1.19 -18.08
N ASP A 218 35.98 2.11 -19.02
CA ASP A 218 35.13 1.90 -20.20
C ASP A 218 35.40 0.60 -20.98
N PRO A 219 36.66 0.16 -21.22
CA PRO A 219 36.91 -1.10 -21.90
C PRO A 219 36.41 -2.32 -21.12
N VAL A 220 36.55 -2.29 -19.78
CA VAL A 220 36.09 -3.37 -18.88
C VAL A 220 34.57 -3.40 -18.87
N TRP A 221 33.92 -2.23 -18.74
CA TRP A 221 32.47 -2.13 -18.81
C TRP A 221 31.93 -2.65 -20.15
N ARG A 222 32.55 -2.31 -21.28
CA ARG A 222 32.10 -2.76 -22.60
C ARG A 222 32.08 -4.28 -22.73
N VAL A 223 33.12 -4.95 -22.21
CA VAL A 223 33.20 -6.43 -22.21
C VAL A 223 32.15 -7.02 -21.26
N LEU A 224 32.07 -6.54 -20.02
CA LEU A 224 31.09 -7.02 -19.03
C LEU A 224 29.66 -6.82 -19.52
N ARG A 225 29.37 -5.67 -20.13
CA ARG A 225 28.08 -5.34 -20.73
C ARG A 225 27.75 -6.29 -21.88
N GLY A 226 28.67 -6.50 -22.83
CA GLY A 226 28.43 -7.38 -23.98
C GLY A 226 28.11 -8.82 -23.57
N VAL A 227 28.88 -9.38 -22.63
CA VAL A 227 28.65 -10.74 -22.11
C VAL A 227 27.39 -10.79 -21.25
N GLY A 228 27.22 -9.85 -20.31
CA GLY A 228 26.10 -9.81 -19.38
C GLY A 228 24.75 -9.56 -20.05
N ALA A 229 24.68 -8.60 -20.98
CA ALA A 229 23.46 -8.30 -21.72
C ALA A 229 23.05 -9.45 -22.65
N GLY A 230 24.02 -10.06 -23.35
CA GLY A 230 23.77 -11.24 -24.18
C GLY A 230 23.25 -12.40 -23.34
N ALA A 231 23.91 -12.71 -22.23
CA ALA A 231 23.47 -13.74 -21.29
C ALA A 231 22.06 -13.45 -20.73
N TYR A 232 21.76 -12.20 -20.38
CA TYR A 232 20.45 -11.79 -19.87
C TYR A 232 19.34 -11.95 -20.91
N MET A 233 19.60 -11.60 -22.18
CA MET A 233 18.63 -11.79 -23.26
C MET A 233 18.46 -13.26 -23.64
N GLU A 234 19.52 -14.07 -23.62
CA GLU A 234 19.42 -15.52 -23.81
C GLU A 234 18.60 -16.16 -22.68
N MET A 235 18.80 -15.72 -21.44
CA MET A 235 18.03 -16.15 -20.28
C MET A 235 16.56 -15.75 -20.41
N THR A 236 16.29 -14.52 -20.83
CA THR A 236 14.94 -14.01 -21.11
C THR A 236 14.26 -14.86 -22.19
N ALA A 237 14.96 -15.16 -23.28
CA ALA A 237 14.47 -16.02 -24.34
C ALA A 237 14.22 -17.46 -23.84
N ALA A 238 15.04 -17.96 -22.92
CA ALA A 238 14.93 -19.31 -22.34
C ALA A 238 13.71 -19.48 -21.44
N LEU A 239 13.24 -18.39 -20.84
CA LEU A 239 12.04 -18.40 -20.02
C LEU A 239 10.76 -18.32 -20.88
N LEU A 240 10.83 -17.85 -22.13
CA LEU A 240 9.70 -17.78 -23.07
C LEU A 240 9.25 -19.15 -23.57
N GLU A 241 7.94 -19.27 -23.79
CA GLU A 241 7.36 -20.44 -24.44
C GLU A 241 7.97 -20.60 -25.85
N PRO A 242 8.33 -21.83 -26.28
CA PRO A 242 9.06 -22.05 -27.52
C PRO A 242 8.41 -21.41 -28.75
N GLU A 243 7.08 -21.54 -28.87
CA GLU A 243 6.31 -21.01 -30.00
C GLU A 243 6.35 -19.47 -30.03
N LEU A 244 6.11 -18.83 -28.89
CA LEU A 244 6.16 -17.37 -28.78
C LEU A 244 7.57 -16.85 -29.04
N ARG A 245 8.59 -17.49 -28.46
CA ARG A 245 9.99 -17.13 -28.68
C ARG A 245 10.35 -17.12 -30.16
N GLU A 246 9.97 -18.17 -30.89
CA GLU A 246 10.25 -18.30 -32.32
C GLU A 246 9.52 -17.22 -33.11
N ARG A 247 8.25 -16.96 -32.80
CA ARG A 247 7.47 -15.89 -33.43
C ARG A 247 8.05 -14.51 -33.18
N LEU A 248 8.61 -14.26 -31.99
CA LEU A 248 9.29 -13.01 -31.64
C LEU A 248 10.71 -12.91 -32.20
N GLY A 249 11.23 -13.97 -32.82
CA GLY A 249 12.58 -14.00 -33.40
C GLY A 249 13.70 -13.98 -32.35
N LEU A 250 13.40 -14.35 -31.11
CA LEU A 250 14.37 -14.34 -30.01
C LEU A 250 15.21 -15.62 -30.03
N ARG A 251 16.49 -15.48 -30.39
CA ARG A 251 17.41 -16.61 -30.45
C ARG A 251 18.00 -16.92 -29.07
N MET A 252 18.23 -18.20 -28.81
CA MET A 252 18.97 -18.67 -27.65
C MET A 252 19.99 -19.72 -28.06
N ARG A 253 21.02 -19.88 -27.23
CA ARG A 253 21.93 -21.02 -27.31
C ARG A 253 21.33 -22.22 -26.58
N PRO A 254 21.71 -23.46 -26.92
CA PRO A 254 21.24 -24.66 -26.22
C PRO A 254 21.50 -24.67 -24.70
N GLY A 255 22.54 -23.97 -24.22
CA GLY A 255 22.86 -23.84 -22.80
C GLY A 255 22.06 -22.79 -22.03
N ALA A 256 21.30 -21.93 -22.71
CA ALA A 256 20.58 -20.82 -22.07
C ALA A 256 19.52 -21.28 -21.04
N PRO A 257 18.75 -22.37 -21.25
CA PRO A 257 17.83 -22.87 -20.23
C PRO A 257 18.54 -23.32 -18.94
N ALA A 258 19.70 -23.97 -19.07
CA ALA A 258 20.50 -24.36 -17.90
C ALA A 258 21.04 -23.14 -17.15
N LEU A 259 21.54 -22.14 -17.89
CA LEU A 259 21.97 -20.86 -17.32
C LEU A 259 20.82 -20.16 -16.58
N ALA A 260 19.63 -20.08 -17.19
CA ALA A 260 18.45 -19.48 -16.58
C ALA A 260 18.09 -20.16 -15.26
N ALA A 261 18.03 -21.49 -15.28
CA ALA A 261 17.71 -22.27 -14.10
C ALA A 261 18.77 -22.11 -12.99
N VAL A 262 20.06 -22.08 -13.33
CA VAL A 262 21.14 -21.84 -12.37
C VAL A 262 21.04 -20.44 -11.76
N VAL A 263 20.90 -19.41 -12.58
CA VAL A 263 20.83 -18.01 -12.11
C VAL A 263 19.59 -17.79 -11.25
N CYS A 264 18.42 -18.28 -11.66
CA CYS A 264 17.19 -18.12 -10.88
C CYS A 264 17.25 -18.88 -9.55
N ARG A 265 17.75 -20.13 -9.55
CA ARG A 265 17.93 -20.89 -8.29
C ARG A 265 18.98 -20.27 -7.38
N ALA A 266 20.08 -19.77 -7.93
CA ALA A 266 21.09 -19.06 -7.16
C ALA A 266 20.51 -17.79 -6.53
N ALA A 267 19.75 -17.00 -7.29
CA ALA A 267 19.06 -15.83 -6.78
C ALA A 267 18.05 -16.19 -5.67
N ALA A 268 17.29 -17.28 -5.83
CA ALA A 268 16.38 -17.78 -4.79
C ALA A 268 17.10 -18.29 -3.54
N ALA A 269 18.29 -18.89 -3.68
CA ALA A 269 19.11 -19.30 -2.54
C ALA A 269 19.70 -18.09 -1.81
N VAL A 270 20.20 -17.09 -2.54
CA VAL A 270 20.67 -15.83 -1.96
C VAL A 270 19.54 -15.12 -1.23
N ASP A 271 18.35 -15.02 -1.82
CA ASP A 271 17.17 -14.41 -1.22
C ASP A 271 16.75 -15.08 0.10
N ARG A 272 16.91 -16.41 0.22
CA ARG A 272 16.65 -17.17 1.45
C ARG A 272 17.68 -16.94 2.55
N LEU A 273 18.94 -16.70 2.19
CA LEU A 273 20.05 -16.54 3.13
C LEU A 273 20.32 -15.08 3.48
N ALA A 274 19.92 -14.14 2.62
CA ALA A 274 20.21 -12.73 2.78
C ALA A 274 19.35 -12.09 3.87
N PRO A 275 19.91 -11.13 4.64
CA PRO A 275 19.12 -10.33 5.55
C PRO A 275 18.09 -9.50 4.77
N PRO A 276 16.93 -9.17 5.37
CA PRO A 276 15.85 -8.41 4.74
C PRO A 276 16.29 -7.16 3.99
N ALA A 277 17.25 -6.40 4.53
CA ALA A 277 17.78 -5.18 3.90
C ALA A 277 18.48 -5.42 2.54
N LEU A 278 19.04 -6.61 2.33
CA LEU A 278 19.68 -7.01 1.07
C LEU A 278 18.74 -7.81 0.16
N ARG A 279 17.66 -8.34 0.73
CA ARG A 279 16.64 -9.11 0.02
C ARG A 279 15.73 -8.21 -0.82
N TYR A 280 15.35 -7.07 -0.25
CA TYR A 280 14.35 -6.16 -0.81
C TYR A 280 14.99 -4.91 -1.42
N MET A 281 14.35 -4.41 -2.48
CA MET A 281 14.58 -3.09 -3.05
C MET A 281 14.26 -1.99 -2.02
N PRO A 282 14.84 -0.78 -2.14
CA PRO A 282 14.83 0.21 -1.05
C PRO A 282 13.44 0.62 -0.53
N VAL A 283 12.46 0.78 -1.42
CA VAL A 283 11.09 1.17 -1.02
C VAL A 283 10.41 0.05 -0.23
N ALA A 284 10.50 -1.18 -0.74
CA ALA A 284 10.00 -2.37 -0.05
C ALA A 284 10.71 -2.62 1.29
N ALA A 285 12.04 -2.49 1.31
CA ALA A 285 12.84 -2.67 2.51
C ALA A 285 12.45 -1.67 3.62
N ALA A 286 12.24 -0.40 3.25
CA ALA A 286 11.79 0.64 4.18
C ALA A 286 10.40 0.32 4.75
N ALA A 287 9.44 -0.04 3.91
CA ALA A 287 8.08 -0.37 4.33
C ALA A 287 8.03 -1.62 5.23
N ILE A 288 8.76 -2.68 4.88
CA ILE A 288 8.84 -3.91 5.69
C ILE A 288 9.53 -3.64 7.03
N THR A 289 10.52 -2.75 7.07
CA THR A 289 11.20 -2.38 8.32
C THR A 289 10.29 -1.58 9.22
N ALA A 290 9.58 -0.59 8.68
CA ALA A 290 8.59 0.22 9.41
C ALA A 290 7.48 -0.66 10.01
N GLU A 291 6.93 -1.59 9.23
CA GLU A 291 5.92 -2.54 9.74
C GLU A 291 6.44 -3.40 10.88
N ARG A 292 7.67 -3.89 10.79
CA ARG A 292 8.26 -4.70 11.87
C ARG A 292 8.52 -3.90 13.13
N GLN A 293 8.86 -2.63 13.00
CA GLN A 293 8.99 -1.72 14.14
C GLN A 293 7.64 -1.53 14.81
N LEU A 294 6.60 -1.22 14.01
CA LEU A 294 5.23 -1.10 14.49
C LEU A 294 4.75 -2.38 15.20
N ARG A 295 4.94 -3.56 14.61
CA ARG A 295 4.57 -4.84 15.25
C ARG A 295 5.30 -5.07 16.56
N ARG A 296 6.59 -4.75 16.64
CA ARG A 296 7.37 -4.87 17.89
C ARG A 296 6.88 -3.90 18.95
N GLU A 297 6.47 -2.70 18.56
CA GLU A 297 5.87 -1.71 19.45
C GLU A 297 4.51 -2.20 19.96
N LEU A 298 3.65 -2.70 19.06
CA LEU A 298 2.37 -3.32 19.40
C LEU A 298 2.53 -4.57 20.29
N GLU A 299 3.52 -5.44 20.03
CA GLU A 299 3.82 -6.63 20.84
C GLU A 299 4.39 -6.25 22.22
N ARG A 300 5.21 -5.19 22.30
CA ARG A 300 5.69 -4.66 23.59
C ARG A 300 4.56 -4.01 24.39
N GLY A 301 3.63 -3.34 23.72
CA GLY A 301 2.38 -2.86 24.30
C GLY A 301 1.50 -4.01 24.80
N ALA A 302 1.32 -5.05 23.96
CA ALA A 302 0.51 -6.23 24.28
C ALA A 302 1.13 -7.12 25.37
N GLY A 303 2.46 -7.19 25.46
CA GLY A 303 3.18 -7.87 26.55
C GLY A 303 3.08 -7.14 27.90
N ARG A 304 2.85 -5.82 27.89
CA ARG A 304 2.49 -5.04 29.08
C ARG A 304 0.99 -5.10 29.40
N ALA A 305 0.14 -5.37 28.41
CA ALA A 305 -1.31 -5.54 28.58
C ALA A 305 -1.72 -6.79 29.39
N GLY A 306 -0.79 -7.69 29.73
CA GLY A 306 -1.03 -8.85 30.60
C GLY A 306 -0.78 -8.60 32.10
N ALA A 307 -0.22 -7.44 32.47
CA ALA A 307 0.13 -7.11 33.85
C ALA A 307 -0.20 -5.66 34.24
N ALA A 308 -1.05 -4.98 33.48
CA ALA A 308 -1.54 -3.65 33.83
C ALA A 308 -2.87 -3.79 34.58
N GLY A 309 -2.91 -3.26 35.80
CA GLY A 309 -4.17 -2.88 36.45
C GLY A 309 -4.91 -1.81 35.62
N PRO A 310 -6.08 -1.32 36.07
CA PRO A 310 -6.89 -0.37 35.30
C PRO A 310 -6.03 0.80 34.79
N GLU A 311 -5.95 0.96 33.46
CA GLU A 311 -5.16 2.02 32.81
C GLU A 311 -5.65 3.40 33.29
N THR A 312 -4.71 4.20 33.81
CA THR A 312 -4.95 5.58 34.24
C THR A 312 -4.88 6.52 33.03
N VAL A 313 -5.60 7.65 33.09
CA VAL A 313 -5.57 8.69 32.04
C VAL A 313 -4.14 9.16 31.74
N HIS A 314 -3.28 9.16 32.76
CA HIS A 314 -1.85 9.44 32.62
C HIS A 314 -1.16 8.48 31.65
N GLY A 315 -1.41 7.16 31.76
CA GLY A 315 -0.83 6.16 30.87
C GLY A 315 -1.28 6.25 29.41
N PHE A 316 -2.42 6.89 29.14
CA PHE A 316 -2.82 7.23 27.77
C PHE A 316 -2.08 8.46 27.23
N LEU A 317 -1.83 9.44 28.08
CA LEU A 317 -1.17 10.67 27.65
C LEU A 317 0.34 10.51 27.50
N ASP A 318 0.97 9.55 28.18
CA ASP A 318 2.37 9.16 27.98
C ASP A 318 2.52 8.25 26.73
N GLN A 319 2.60 8.89 25.56
CA GLN A 319 2.75 8.17 24.27
C GLN A 319 4.19 7.72 24.01
N THR A 320 5.17 8.37 24.61
CA THR A 320 6.60 8.03 24.47
C THR A 320 7.02 6.90 25.42
N GLY A 321 6.23 6.65 26.47
CA GLY A 321 6.43 5.58 27.45
C GLY A 321 7.56 5.88 28.44
N ASP A 322 7.87 7.16 28.66
CA ASP A 322 8.95 7.61 29.53
C ASP A 322 8.50 7.90 30.97
N GLY A 323 7.20 7.77 31.26
CA GLY A 323 6.60 7.96 32.57
C GLY A 323 6.19 9.40 32.86
N PHE A 324 6.30 10.30 31.88
CA PHE A 324 5.93 11.71 31.99
C PHE A 324 5.02 12.12 30.84
N ILE A 325 4.29 13.22 31.02
CA ILE A 325 3.55 13.87 29.95
C ILE A 325 4.35 15.09 29.50
N GLY A 326 4.75 15.08 28.23
CA GLY A 326 5.41 16.20 27.58
C GLY A 326 4.69 16.64 26.29
N TRP A 327 5.21 17.70 25.68
CA TRP A 327 4.75 18.13 24.35
C TRP A 327 4.89 17.03 23.30
N ALA A 328 5.95 16.22 23.39
CA ALA A 328 6.20 15.14 22.44
C ALA A 328 5.03 14.13 22.41
N ASP A 329 4.43 13.86 23.57
CA ASP A 329 3.32 12.95 23.71
C ASP A 329 2.02 13.53 23.16
N LEU A 330 1.69 14.78 23.52
CA LEU A 330 0.51 15.46 22.99
C LEU A 330 0.58 15.66 21.46
N ALA A 331 1.79 15.94 20.94
CA ALA A 331 2.03 16.01 19.51
C ALA A 331 1.90 14.64 18.82
N ALA A 332 2.20 13.54 19.51
CA ALA A 332 1.98 12.18 19.01
C ALA A 332 0.48 11.86 18.95
N VAL A 333 -0.30 12.23 19.98
CA VAL A 333 -1.77 12.09 19.98
C VAL A 333 -2.38 12.86 18.82
N ALA A 334 -2.03 14.14 18.65
CA ALA A 334 -2.49 14.97 17.55
C ALA A 334 -2.13 14.35 16.18
N ARG A 335 -0.94 13.76 16.04
CA ARG A 335 -0.54 13.06 14.80
C ARG A 335 -1.43 11.87 14.47
N VAL A 336 -1.70 11.04 15.47
CA VAL A 336 -2.54 9.84 15.30
C VAL A 336 -3.95 10.25 14.91
N LEU A 337 -4.51 11.26 15.58
CA LEU A 337 -5.83 11.80 15.27
C LEU A 337 -5.88 12.41 13.86
N ALA A 338 -4.90 13.23 13.49
CA ALA A 338 -4.82 13.81 12.15
C ALA A 338 -4.73 12.73 11.05
N GLY A 339 -3.95 11.66 11.29
CA GLY A 339 -3.84 10.53 10.38
C GLY A 339 -5.13 9.72 10.27
N ARG A 340 -5.81 9.44 11.38
CA ARG A 340 -7.08 8.67 11.41
C ARG A 340 -8.25 9.42 10.80
N LEU A 341 -8.34 10.72 11.06
CA LEU A 341 -9.40 11.58 10.55
C LEU A 341 -9.10 12.12 9.14
N GLU A 342 -7.91 11.82 8.60
CA GLU A 342 -7.47 12.24 7.29
C GLU A 342 -7.54 13.77 7.10
N LEU A 343 -7.14 14.53 8.12
CA LEU A 343 -7.24 15.99 8.10
C LEU A 343 -6.44 16.60 6.95
N ASP A 344 -6.91 17.76 6.48
CA ASP A 344 -6.16 18.64 5.60
C ASP A 344 -5.19 19.50 6.41
N GLU A 345 -4.30 20.21 5.71
CA GLU A 345 -3.22 21.00 6.32
C GLU A 345 -3.77 22.07 7.30
N GLU A 346 -4.92 22.67 6.99
CA GLU A 346 -5.54 23.71 7.82
C GLU A 346 -6.08 23.11 9.13
N ARG A 347 -6.86 22.04 9.05
CA ARG A 347 -7.42 21.36 10.24
C ARG A 347 -6.35 20.65 11.06
N GLU A 348 -5.32 20.09 10.43
CA GLU A 348 -4.17 19.51 11.11
C GLU A 348 -3.41 20.59 11.91
N THR A 349 -3.16 21.75 11.31
CA THR A 349 -2.49 22.87 12.01
C THR A 349 -3.31 23.34 13.21
N ALA A 350 -4.63 23.54 13.02
CA ALA A 350 -5.53 23.93 14.10
C ALA A 350 -5.56 22.90 15.25
N LEU A 351 -5.49 21.61 14.92
CA LEU A 351 -5.41 20.53 15.91
C LEU A 351 -4.10 20.61 16.71
N TYR A 352 -2.95 20.78 16.04
CA TYR A 352 -1.66 20.92 16.71
C TYR A 352 -1.59 22.15 17.61
N ASP A 353 -2.11 23.30 17.16
CA ASP A 353 -2.14 24.54 17.92
C ASP A 353 -3.02 24.41 19.18
N ALA A 354 -4.16 23.72 19.07
CA ALA A 354 -5.05 23.47 20.19
C ALA A 354 -4.40 22.56 21.24
N PHE A 355 -3.74 21.48 20.81
CA PHE A 355 -2.98 20.59 21.71
C PHE A 355 -1.76 21.31 22.33
N HIS A 356 -1.12 22.21 21.59
CA HIS A 356 -0.02 23.02 22.13
C HIS A 356 -0.50 23.99 23.21
N THR A 357 -1.64 24.63 22.97
CA THR A 357 -2.25 25.52 23.96
C THR A 357 -2.64 24.75 25.22
N TRP A 358 -3.18 23.54 25.05
CA TRP A 358 -3.47 22.65 26.17
C TRP A 358 -2.21 22.22 26.93
N TRP A 359 -1.12 21.90 26.24
CA TRP A 359 0.17 21.62 26.87
C TRP A 359 0.66 22.78 27.76
N GLN A 360 0.60 24.01 27.26
CA GLN A 360 1.04 25.18 28.04
C GLN A 360 0.17 25.40 29.28
N GLU A 361 -1.14 25.15 29.19
CA GLU A 361 -2.06 25.22 30.35
C GLU A 361 -1.75 24.12 31.37
N LEU A 362 -1.52 22.87 30.92
CA LEU A 362 -1.13 21.76 31.79
C LEU A 362 0.17 22.05 32.53
N ARG A 363 1.20 22.48 31.81
CA ARG A 363 2.48 22.81 32.42
C ARG A 363 2.35 23.95 33.42
N ALA A 364 1.67 25.04 33.06
CA ALA A 364 1.49 26.18 33.98
C ALA A 364 0.72 25.84 35.27
N THR A 365 -0.07 24.76 35.27
CA THR A 365 -0.96 24.39 36.38
C THR A 365 -0.47 23.19 37.18
N LEU A 366 0.27 22.27 36.56
CA LEU A 366 0.64 20.97 37.13
C LEU A 366 2.14 20.81 37.38
N ASP A 367 3.02 21.41 36.55
CA ASP A 367 4.49 21.35 36.67
C ASP A 367 4.93 22.17 37.90
N THR A 368 4.89 21.53 39.06
CA THR A 368 5.05 22.22 40.36
C THR A 368 6.53 22.35 40.73
N ASP A 369 7.37 21.44 40.22
CA ASP A 369 8.81 21.46 40.43
C ASP A 369 9.58 22.18 39.31
N GLY A 370 8.92 22.54 38.20
CA GLY A 370 9.45 23.37 37.13
C GLY A 370 10.38 22.62 36.18
N ASP A 371 10.31 21.28 36.13
CA ASP A 371 11.18 20.44 35.32
C ASP A 371 10.79 20.43 33.83
N GLY A 372 9.62 21.00 33.50
CA GLY A 372 9.13 21.16 32.14
C GLY A 372 8.39 19.94 31.61
N VAL A 373 8.12 18.93 32.44
CA VAL A 373 7.24 17.80 32.16
C VAL A 373 6.13 17.72 33.23
N VAL A 374 5.18 16.79 33.08
CA VAL A 374 4.16 16.54 34.11
C VAL A 374 4.21 15.07 34.51
N SER A 375 4.50 14.80 35.78
CA SER A 375 4.53 13.46 36.34
C SER A 375 3.12 12.93 36.69
N GLU A 376 3.01 11.62 36.93
CA GLU A 376 1.75 10.99 37.34
C GLU A 376 1.20 11.57 38.65
N ALA A 377 2.09 11.89 39.59
CA ALA A 377 1.72 12.47 40.88
C ALA A 377 1.16 13.90 40.73
N GLU A 378 1.77 14.71 39.87
CA GLU A 378 1.31 16.08 39.57
C GLU A 378 -0.03 16.06 38.85
N TYR A 379 -0.17 15.19 37.85
CA TYR A 379 -1.41 15.02 37.11
C TYR A 379 -2.59 14.62 38.01
N ALA A 380 -2.34 13.71 38.96
CA ALA A 380 -3.35 13.24 39.91
C ALA A 380 -3.75 14.30 40.97
N ALA A 381 -2.87 15.24 41.29
CA ALA A 381 -3.06 16.18 42.40
C ALA A 381 -4.00 17.35 42.08
N ALA A 382 -3.97 17.90 40.86
CA ALA A 382 -4.75 19.11 40.53
C ALA A 382 -5.93 18.87 39.58
N GLY A 383 -5.93 17.77 38.81
CA GLY A 383 -6.93 17.48 37.80
C GLY A 383 -6.77 18.37 36.55
N PRO A 384 -6.63 17.80 35.34
CA PRO A 384 -6.19 18.50 34.13
C PRO A 384 -7.30 19.29 33.42
N GLY A 385 -8.32 19.75 34.16
CA GLY A 385 -9.42 20.52 33.59
C GLY A 385 -8.99 21.95 33.25
N GLY A 386 -9.61 22.55 32.23
CA GLY A 386 -9.25 23.91 31.84
C GLY A 386 -9.94 24.37 30.57
N ALA A 387 -9.74 25.64 30.22
CA ALA A 387 -10.31 26.22 29.01
C ALA A 387 -9.58 25.68 27.77
N ALA A 388 -8.27 25.42 27.88
CA ALA A 388 -7.48 24.89 26.77
C ALA A 388 -7.77 23.41 26.51
N LEU A 389 -8.03 22.60 27.55
CA LEU A 389 -8.54 21.23 27.36
C LEU A 389 -9.87 21.24 26.59
N ARG A 390 -10.81 22.11 26.99
CA ARG A 390 -12.10 22.22 26.30
C ARG A 390 -11.93 22.60 24.83
N ALA A 391 -11.12 23.63 24.56
CA ALA A 391 -10.81 24.04 23.20
C ALA A 391 -10.15 22.94 22.37
N ALA A 392 -9.24 22.14 22.96
CA ALA A 392 -8.64 21.00 22.28
C ALA A 392 -9.68 19.92 21.94
N MET A 393 -10.61 19.61 22.87
CA MET A 393 -11.66 18.63 22.62
C MET A 393 -12.71 19.13 21.61
N ASP A 394 -13.03 20.42 21.63
CA ASP A 394 -13.90 21.06 20.63
C ASP A 394 -13.25 20.96 19.23
N THR A 395 -11.94 21.20 19.12
CA THR A 395 -11.20 21.04 17.87
C THR A 395 -11.18 19.60 17.38
N VAL A 396 -11.03 18.62 18.29
CA VAL A 396 -11.14 17.19 17.93
C VAL A 396 -12.56 16.86 17.46
N ALA A 397 -13.59 17.32 18.16
CA ALA A 397 -14.97 17.04 17.80
C ALA A 397 -15.36 17.66 16.45
N ALA A 398 -14.96 18.91 16.19
CA ALA A 398 -15.13 19.56 14.89
C ALA A 398 -14.31 18.91 13.76
N ALA A 399 -13.20 18.24 14.10
CA ALA A 399 -12.42 17.47 13.14
C ALA A 399 -13.06 16.12 12.80
N VAL A 400 -13.88 15.57 13.71
CA VAL A 400 -14.64 14.32 13.52
C VAL A 400 -15.87 14.57 12.65
N ASP A 401 -16.59 15.68 12.89
CA ASP A 401 -17.71 16.16 12.07
C ASP A 401 -17.20 16.64 10.70
N ARG A 402 -17.27 15.75 9.71
CA ARG A 402 -16.66 15.98 8.40
C ARG A 402 -17.60 16.76 7.49
N ASP A 403 -18.89 16.46 7.54
CA ASP A 403 -19.88 17.09 6.68
C ASP A 403 -20.38 18.43 7.24
N GLY A 404 -20.02 18.77 8.48
CA GLY A 404 -20.29 20.04 9.13
C GLY A 404 -21.76 20.17 9.53
N ASP A 405 -22.45 19.06 9.75
CA ASP A 405 -23.86 19.03 10.10
C ASP A 405 -24.12 19.30 11.60
N GLY A 406 -23.06 19.36 12.40
CA GLY A 406 -23.10 19.63 13.85
C GLY A 406 -23.33 18.38 14.71
N PHE A 407 -23.37 17.19 14.11
CA PHE A 407 -23.53 15.91 14.77
C PHE A 407 -22.33 15.00 14.52
N VAL A 408 -22.20 13.94 15.30
CA VAL A 408 -21.22 12.88 15.10
C VAL A 408 -21.97 11.60 14.79
N ASP A 409 -21.87 11.12 13.56
CA ASP A 409 -22.54 9.90 13.14
C ASP A 409 -21.73 8.61 13.42
N GLN A 410 -22.35 7.45 13.18
CA GLN A 410 -21.70 6.16 13.40
C GLN A 410 -20.45 5.95 12.53
N ALA A 411 -20.44 6.46 11.30
CA ALA A 411 -19.32 6.32 10.38
C ALA A 411 -18.13 7.20 10.80
N GLU A 412 -18.41 8.42 11.24
CA GLU A 412 -17.43 9.38 11.78
C GLU A 412 -16.82 8.87 13.09
N TYR A 413 -17.65 8.37 14.00
CA TYR A 413 -17.18 7.78 15.26
C TYR A 413 -16.34 6.51 15.02
N THR A 414 -16.75 5.66 14.08
CA THR A 414 -15.98 4.44 13.73
C THR A 414 -14.61 4.79 13.13
N ARG A 415 -14.54 5.88 12.36
CA ARG A 415 -13.29 6.37 11.76
C ARG A 415 -12.31 6.86 12.82
N LEU A 416 -12.77 7.63 13.80
CA LEU A 416 -11.95 8.08 14.93
C LEU A 416 -11.30 6.88 15.67
N LEU A 417 -12.03 5.79 15.80
CA LEU A 417 -11.60 4.59 16.53
C LEU A 417 -10.79 3.60 15.68
N GLY A 418 -10.62 3.83 14.38
CA GLY A 418 -9.77 2.99 13.52
C GLY A 418 -10.36 1.63 13.11
N GLY A 419 -11.65 1.39 13.40
CA GLY A 419 -12.36 0.14 13.09
C GLY A 419 -12.13 -1.01 14.08
N GLY A 420 -13.16 -1.84 14.33
CA GLY A 420 -13.04 -3.05 15.16
C GLY A 420 -14.07 -3.24 16.29
N LEU A 421 -14.99 -2.29 16.51
CA LEU A 421 -16.04 -2.42 17.51
C LEU A 421 -17.22 -3.26 17.03
N ARG A 422 -17.82 -4.05 17.93
CA ARG A 422 -19.07 -4.76 17.64
C ARG A 422 -20.24 -3.76 17.63
N PRO A 423 -21.28 -3.96 16.81
CA PRO A 423 -22.43 -3.05 16.72
C PRO A 423 -23.09 -2.72 18.08
N ALA A 424 -23.13 -3.69 19.01
CA ALA A 424 -23.67 -3.50 20.35
C ALA A 424 -22.84 -2.54 21.24
N GLU A 425 -21.51 -2.51 21.05
CA GLU A 425 -20.59 -1.65 21.80
C GLU A 425 -20.65 -0.20 21.31
N LEU A 426 -20.77 -0.02 19.99
CA LEU A 426 -21.04 1.28 19.35
C LEU A 426 -22.36 1.87 19.89
N LEU A 427 -23.47 1.12 19.81
CA LEU A 427 -24.78 1.57 20.30
C LEU A 427 -24.76 1.93 21.80
N SER A 428 -24.00 1.20 22.62
CA SER A 428 -23.87 1.52 24.04
C SER A 428 -23.06 2.79 24.30
N SER A 429 -22.08 3.11 23.45
CA SER A 429 -21.27 4.33 23.57
C SER A 429 -22.06 5.57 23.13
N PHE A 430 -22.81 5.46 22.02
CA PHE A 430 -23.67 6.54 21.53
C PHE A 430 -24.72 6.96 22.55
N ARG A 431 -25.43 6.01 23.18
CA ARG A 431 -26.44 6.30 24.22
C ARG A 431 -25.90 6.93 25.50
N GLN A 432 -24.59 6.83 25.73
CA GLN A 432 -23.96 7.45 26.91
C GLN A 432 -23.38 8.83 26.60
N LEU A 433 -23.25 9.19 25.32
CA LEU A 433 -22.82 10.51 24.86
C LEU A 433 -24.03 11.42 24.60
N ASP A 434 -25.12 10.85 24.10
CA ASP A 434 -26.43 11.46 23.98
C ASP A 434 -26.97 11.79 25.37
N THR A 435 -26.79 13.06 25.78
CA THR A 435 -27.06 13.51 27.16
C THR A 435 -28.50 14.02 27.30
N ASP A 436 -29.10 14.47 26.20
CA ASP A 436 -30.49 14.93 26.17
C ASP A 436 -31.51 13.84 25.78
N GLY A 437 -31.03 12.69 25.31
CA GLY A 437 -31.81 11.51 25.00
C GLY A 437 -32.58 11.60 23.68
N ASP A 438 -32.16 12.47 22.76
CA ASP A 438 -32.82 12.68 21.48
C ASP A 438 -32.47 11.63 20.41
N GLY A 439 -31.50 10.75 20.71
CA GLY A 439 -31.04 9.68 19.85
C GLY A 439 -29.94 10.09 18.86
N ARG A 440 -29.39 11.30 18.98
CA ARG A 440 -28.25 11.82 18.21
C ARG A 440 -27.13 12.23 19.17
N VAL A 441 -25.93 12.45 18.63
CA VAL A 441 -24.80 12.97 19.41
C VAL A 441 -24.33 14.24 18.73
N THR A 442 -24.50 15.37 19.40
CA THR A 442 -23.98 16.65 18.90
C THR A 442 -22.47 16.73 19.05
N VAL A 443 -21.81 17.56 18.24
CA VAL A 443 -20.37 17.88 18.37
C VAL A 443 -20.03 18.36 19.80
N ALA A 444 -20.94 19.12 20.43
CA ALA A 444 -20.77 19.62 21.79
C ALA A 444 -20.83 18.51 22.86
N GLU A 445 -21.79 17.58 22.74
CA GLU A 445 -21.87 16.41 23.62
C GLU A 445 -20.67 15.49 23.45
N PHE A 446 -20.21 15.34 22.22
CA PHE A 446 -19.02 14.56 21.90
C PHE A 446 -17.76 15.15 22.54
N ALA A 447 -17.54 16.46 22.39
CA ALA A 447 -16.43 17.18 23.00
C ALA A 447 -16.47 17.12 24.53
N ALA A 448 -17.66 17.25 25.13
CA ALA A 448 -17.86 17.13 26.56
C ALA A 448 -17.52 15.71 27.07
N GLY A 449 -17.94 14.67 26.34
CA GLY A 449 -17.63 13.27 26.66
C GLY A 449 -16.14 12.94 26.59
N LEU A 450 -15.42 13.53 25.63
CA LEU A 450 -13.96 13.47 25.54
C LEU A 450 -13.27 14.23 26.69
N GLY A 451 -13.71 15.45 27.00
CA GLY A 451 -13.14 16.23 28.11
C GLY A 451 -13.35 15.57 29.48
N ALA A 452 -14.48 14.89 29.69
CA ALA A 452 -14.75 14.14 30.91
C ALA A 452 -13.76 12.99 31.14
N PHE A 453 -13.26 12.37 30.06
CA PHE A 453 -12.21 11.35 30.14
C PHE A 453 -10.92 11.92 30.75
N PHE A 454 -10.41 13.00 30.16
CA PHE A 454 -9.13 13.57 30.57
C PHE A 454 -9.17 14.13 31.99
N THR A 455 -10.32 14.65 32.43
CA THR A 455 -10.46 15.21 33.80
C THR A 455 -10.63 14.16 34.91
N GLY A 456 -10.68 12.86 34.59
CA GLY A 456 -10.86 11.78 35.57
C GLY A 456 -12.23 11.78 36.27
N ARG A 457 -13.18 12.62 35.84
CA ARG A 457 -14.53 12.71 36.40
C ARG A 457 -15.44 11.71 35.70
N GLY A 458 -15.53 10.51 36.27
CA GLY A 458 -16.42 9.46 35.80
C GLY A 458 -15.84 8.65 34.63
N GLY A 459 -16.25 7.39 34.51
CA GLY A 459 -15.80 6.54 33.41
C GLY A 459 -16.39 7.03 32.08
N SER A 460 -15.62 7.78 31.30
CA SER A 460 -16.00 8.14 29.93
C SER A 460 -15.97 6.88 29.04
N PRO A 461 -17.08 6.52 28.39
CA PRO A 461 -17.14 5.36 27.50
C PRO A 461 -16.23 5.54 26.28
N VAL A 462 -16.15 6.76 25.74
CA VAL A 462 -15.24 7.12 24.65
C VAL A 462 -13.80 6.94 25.08
N GLY A 463 -13.45 7.44 26.27
CA GLY A 463 -12.13 7.26 26.87
C GLY A 463 -11.75 5.79 27.04
N ARG A 464 -12.68 4.94 27.52
CA ARG A 464 -12.46 3.50 27.68
C ARG A 464 -12.21 2.79 26.34
N HIS A 465 -12.81 3.27 25.26
CA HIS A 465 -12.61 2.72 23.92
C HIS A 465 -11.40 3.32 23.18
N LEU A 466 -10.99 4.55 23.52
CA LEU A 466 -9.71 5.13 23.08
C LEU A 466 -8.51 4.47 23.79
N LEU A 467 -8.69 4.04 25.05
CA LEU A 467 -7.73 3.25 25.84
C LEU A 467 -7.66 1.79 25.38
N GLY A 468 -8.80 1.17 25.10
CA GLY A 468 -8.92 -0.27 24.87
C GLY A 468 -8.99 -0.64 23.39
N ARG A 469 -7.85 -1.15 22.87
CA ARG A 469 -7.58 -1.67 21.51
C ARG A 469 -7.29 -0.61 20.44
N ALA A 470 -6.00 -0.28 20.33
CA ALA A 470 -5.35 0.07 19.06
C ALA A 470 -4.44 -1.09 18.63
#